data_AF-A0A2E5J4F9-F1
#
_entry.id   AF-A0A2E5J4F9-F1
#
_cell.length_a   1.000
_cell.length_b   1.000
_cell.length_c   1.000
_cell.angle_alpha   90.00
_cell.angle_beta   90.00
_cell.angle_gamma   90.00
#
_symmetry.space_group_name_H-M   'P 1'
#
loop_
_entity.id
_entity.type
_entity.pdbx_description
1 polymer ?
#
loop_
_entity_poly.entity_id
_entity_poly.type
_entity_poly.pdbx_seq_one_letter_code
_entity_poly.pdbx_strand_id
1 'polypeptide(L)' 'MDQLCNNPSIINLGELNHLVRSNWYKAHPSACTCANCEEKKLIDRQNGKIGRNEKCPCGSGKKYKRCHGD' A
#
# COMPACT_ATOMS: atom_id res chain seq x y z
N MET A 1 -14.78 12.31 1.59
CA MET A 1 -15.03 11.45 0.40
C MET A 1 -13.90 10.43 0.37
N ASP A 2 -13.87 9.57 1.40
CA ASP A 2 -12.69 8.82 1.86
C ASP A 2 -13.07 7.36 2.16
N GLN A 3 -13.83 6.71 1.27
CA GLN A 3 -14.51 5.47 1.63
C GLN A 3 -13.97 4.19 1.01
N LEU A 4 -12.71 4.12 0.56
CA LEU A 4 -12.13 2.84 0.11
C LEU A 4 -10.71 2.52 0.63
N CYS A 5 -10.16 3.28 1.58
CA CYS A 5 -8.88 2.91 2.20
C CYS A 5 -8.95 2.58 3.70
N ASN A 6 -10.08 2.82 4.38
CA ASN A 6 -10.23 2.60 5.83
C ASN A 6 -11.61 2.05 6.24
N ASN A 7 -12.23 1.14 5.48
CA ASN A 7 -13.54 0.59 5.88
C ASN A 7 -13.41 -0.83 6.47
N PRO A 8 -13.32 -1.00 7.80
CA PRO A 8 -13.29 -2.31 8.46
C PRO A 8 -14.64 -3.04 8.46
N SER A 9 -15.59 -2.63 7.60
CA SER A 9 -16.95 -3.20 7.52
C SER A 9 -17.18 -4.11 6.31
N ILE A 10 -16.17 -4.39 5.46
CA ILE A 10 -16.25 -5.47 4.46
C ILE A 10 -15.67 -6.74 5.06
N ILE A 11 -16.24 -7.14 6.19
CA ILE A 11 -16.12 -8.49 6.73
C ILE A 11 -17.56 -8.94 6.97
N ASN A 12 -18.10 -9.69 6.01
CA ASN A 12 -19.14 -10.71 6.19
C ASN A 12 -19.12 -11.57 4.91
N LEU A 13 -18.26 -12.58 4.86
CA LEU A 13 -18.52 -13.98 5.27
C LEU A 13 -19.54 -14.69 4.37
N GLY A 14 -19.00 -15.23 3.28
CA GLY A 14 -19.54 -16.34 2.50
C GLY A 14 -18.35 -17.12 1.93
N GLU A 15 -17.97 -18.18 2.64
CA GLU A 15 -16.90 -19.17 2.40
C GLU A 15 -16.69 -19.46 0.90
N LEU A 16 -15.48 -19.34 0.32
CA LEU A 16 -14.37 -20.27 0.46
C LEU A 16 -13.01 -19.58 0.19
N ASN A 17 -12.12 -19.69 1.17
CA ASN A 17 -10.65 -19.78 1.10
C ASN A 17 -9.91 -19.40 -0.21
N HIS A 18 -9.22 -18.26 -0.15
CA HIS A 18 -7.76 -18.21 -0.31
C HIS A 18 -7.12 -18.46 -1.70
N LEU A 19 -7.72 -18.07 -2.83
CA LEU A 19 -6.98 -18.07 -4.12
C LEU A 19 -7.21 -16.93 -5.11
N VAL A 20 -8.06 -15.94 -4.83
CA VAL A 20 -7.99 -14.71 -5.65
C VAL A 20 -6.90 -13.85 -5.06
N ARG A 21 -5.67 -14.13 -5.50
CA ARG A 21 -4.53 -13.19 -5.46
C ARG A 21 -4.97 -12.01 -6.33
N SER A 22 -5.86 -11.18 -5.80
CA SER A 22 -6.42 -10.03 -6.51
C SER A 22 -5.23 -9.17 -6.85
N ASN A 23 -4.97 -9.07 -8.16
CA ASN A 23 -3.84 -8.30 -8.66
C ASN A 23 -4.00 -6.90 -8.07
N TRP A 24 -3.00 -6.40 -7.34
CA TRP A 24 -3.08 -5.13 -6.60
C TRP A 24 -3.66 -4.01 -7.48
N TYR A 25 -3.32 -4.01 -8.77
CA TYR A 25 -3.84 -3.14 -9.83
C TYR A 25 -5.37 -3.10 -10.01
N LYS A 26 -6.12 -4.16 -9.66
CA LYS A 26 -7.60 -4.19 -9.73
C LYS A 26 -8.28 -3.57 -8.51
N ALA A 27 -7.65 -3.65 -7.35
CA ALA A 27 -8.14 -3.03 -6.11
C ALA A 27 -7.57 -1.61 -5.91
N HIS A 28 -6.48 -1.28 -6.61
CA HIS A 28 -5.77 -0.01 -6.49
C HIS A 28 -5.43 0.55 -7.88
N PRO A 29 -6.33 1.34 -8.51
CA PRO A 29 -6.08 1.95 -9.81
C PRO A 29 -4.93 2.96 -9.71
N SER A 30 -4.16 3.14 -10.79
CA SER A 30 -3.03 4.10 -10.85
C SER A 30 -3.45 5.55 -10.56
N ALA A 31 -4.73 5.86 -10.75
CA ALA A 31 -5.34 7.16 -10.42
C ALA A 31 -5.79 7.28 -8.95
N CYS A 32 -5.46 6.34 -8.06
CA CYS A 32 -5.85 6.42 -6.65
C CYS A 32 -5.24 7.64 -5.95
N THR A 33 -6.07 8.38 -5.22
CA THR A 33 -5.73 9.60 -4.48
C THR A 33 -5.80 9.41 -2.96
N CYS A 34 -5.83 8.17 -2.45
CA CYS A 34 -5.84 7.94 -1.01
C CYS A 34 -4.54 8.41 -0.35
N ALA A 35 -4.61 8.76 0.94
CA ALA A 35 -3.47 9.29 1.68
C ALA A 35 -2.22 8.40 1.63
N ASN A 36 -2.39 7.08 1.67
CA ASN A 36 -1.28 6.12 1.63
C ASN A 36 -0.59 6.07 0.24
N CYS A 37 -1.36 6.15 -0.85
CA CYS A 37 -0.79 6.28 -2.19
C CYS A 37 -0.05 7.61 -2.39
N GLU A 38 -0.59 8.70 -1.84
CA GLU A 38 0.05 10.01 -1.93
C GLU A 38 1.34 10.05 -1.09
N GLU A 39 1.32 9.50 0.13
CA GLU A 39 2.49 9.35 0.98
C GLU A 39 3.59 8.55 0.30
N LYS A 40 3.25 7.42 -0.34
CA LYS A 40 4.21 6.63 -1.13
C LYS A 40 4.84 7.45 -2.26
N LYS A 41 4.05 8.23 -3.01
CA LYS A 41 4.57 9.11 -4.08
C LYS A 41 5.50 10.20 -3.52
N LEU A 42 5.18 10.77 -2.37
CA LEU A 42 6.03 11.75 -1.70
C LEU A 42 7.35 11.12 -1.27
N ILE A 43 7.32 9.92 -0.69
CA ILE A 43 8.50 9.17 -0.28
C ILE A 43 9.43 8.88 -1.48
N ASP A 44 8.87 8.39 -2.60
CA ASP A 44 9.63 8.10 -3.82
C ASP A 44 10.25 9.37 -4.42
N ARG A 45 9.52 10.50 -4.43
CA ARG A 45 10.01 11.79 -4.93
C ARG A 45 11.11 12.38 -4.05
N GLN A 46 11.00 12.25 -2.73
CA GLN A 46 11.92 12.86 -1.77
C GLN A 46 13.22 12.06 -1.61
N ASN A 47 13.15 10.73 -1.63
CA ASN A 47 14.29 9.87 -1.28
C ASN A 47 15.04 9.29 -2.47
N GLY A 48 14.59 9.56 -3.71
CA GLY A 48 15.25 9.06 -4.91
C GLY A 48 15.31 7.52 -4.97
N LYS A 49 16.41 6.98 -5.50
CA LYS A 49 16.62 5.52 -5.58
C LYS A 49 17.01 4.95 -4.22
N ILE A 50 16.02 4.74 -3.34
CA ILE A 50 16.24 4.02 -2.08
C ILE A 50 16.40 2.52 -2.33
N GLY A 51 17.43 1.92 -1.71
CA GLY A 51 17.69 0.49 -1.81
C GLY A 51 16.58 -0.33 -1.15
N ARG A 52 16.17 -1.44 -1.76
CA ARG A 52 15.07 -2.31 -1.28
C ARG A 52 15.30 -2.83 0.16
N ASN A 53 16.55 -2.98 0.59
CA ASN A 53 16.91 -3.43 1.95
C ASN A 53 17.19 -2.30 2.96
N GLU A 54 17.22 -1.04 2.52
CA GLU A 54 17.52 0.12 3.36
C GLU A 54 16.39 0.39 4.36
N LYS A 55 16.67 1.18 5.40
CA LYS A 55 15.63 1.63 6.33
C LYS A 55 14.61 2.49 5.60
N CYS A 56 13.33 2.26 5.88
CA CYS A 56 12.25 3.02 5.27
C CYS A 56 12.25 4.47 5.79
N PRO A 57 12.15 5.48 4.91
CA PRO A 57 12.27 6.90 5.27
C PRO A 57 11.04 7.44 5.98
N CYS A 58 9.93 6.69 6.03
CA CYS A 58 8.75 7.02 6.85
C CYS A 58 8.97 6.86 8.36
N GLY A 59 10.18 6.47 8.81
CA GLY A 59 10.50 6.33 10.22
C GLY A 59 9.98 5.05 10.90
N SER A 60 9.38 4.11 10.15
CA SER A 60 8.83 2.87 10.71
C SER A 60 9.86 1.88 11.25
N GLY A 61 11.15 2.09 10.99
CA GLY A 61 12.24 1.17 11.34
C GLY A 61 12.28 -0.13 10.52
N LYS A 62 11.31 -0.35 9.62
CA LYS A 62 11.26 -1.52 8.72
C LYS A 62 12.17 -1.29 7.49
N LYS A 63 12.58 -2.38 6.84
CA LYS A 63 13.25 -2.31 5.52
C LYS A 63 12.28 -1.76 4.47
N TYR A 64 12.76 -1.01 3.49
CA TYR A 64 11.95 -0.38 2.45
C TYR A 64 10.99 -1.38 1.80
N LYS A 65 11.48 -2.58 1.43
CA LYS A 65 10.68 -3.69 0.85
C LYS A 65 9.58 -4.27 1.70
N ARG A 66 9.57 -3.98 3.00
CA ARG A 66 8.56 -4.47 3.96
C ARG A 66 7.66 -3.34 4.44
N CYS A 67 7.73 -2.18 3.78
CA CYS A 67 6.98 -1.00 4.14
C CYS A 67 6.40 -0.34 2.88
N HIS A 68 7.21 0.43 2.14
CA HIS A 68 6.74 1.19 0.97
C HIS A 68 7.24 0.62 -0.38
N GLY A 69 8.18 -0.32 -0.35
CA GLY A 69 8.84 -0.91 -1.52
C GLY A 69 8.34 -2.31 -1.91
N ASP A 70 7.05 -2.58 -1.72
CA ASP A 70 6.38 -3.78 -2.25
C ASP A 70 6.77 -4.05 -3.71
#